data_AF-A0A7C6QWV1-F1
#
_entry.id   AF-A0A7C6QWV1-F1
#
_cell.length_a   1.000
_cell.length_b   1.000
_cell.length_c   1.000
_cell.angle_alpha   90.00
_cell.angle_beta   90.00
_cell.angle_gamma   90.00
#
_symmetry.space_group_name_H-M   'P 1'
#
loop_
_entity.id
_entity.type
_entity.pdbx_description
1 polymer ?
#
loop_
_entity_poly.entity_id
_entity_poly.type
_entity_poly.pdbx_seq_one_letter_code
_entity_poly.pdbx_strand_id
1 'polypeptide(L)' 'VATPADAALMMQLGADGVFVGSGIFKSSDPAARAKAIVAAVTHYNDPKILAEVSRGLGEAMRGLELSTITPEERLAARGW' A
#
# COMPACT_ATOMS: atom_id res chain seq x y z
N VAL A 1 -2.19 -0.59 2.84
CA VAL A 1 -1.51 -0.39 1.54
C VAL A 1 -1.17 1.07 1.37
N ALA A 2 0.12 1.40 1.33
CA ALA A 2 0.64 2.77 1.20
C ALA A 2 1.60 2.94 0.01
N THR A 3 2.11 1.83 -0.54
CA THR A 3 3.06 1.84 -1.67
C THR A 3 2.60 0.91 -2.81
N PRO A 4 3.14 1.07 -4.03
CA PRO A 4 2.92 0.11 -5.11
C PRO A 4 3.41 -1.30 -4.78
N ALA A 5 4.51 -1.42 -4.02
CA ALA A 5 5.04 -2.71 -3.58
C ALA A 5 4.07 -3.44 -2.64
N ASP A 6 3.42 -2.72 -1.71
CA ASP A 6 2.38 -3.30 -0.84
C ASP A 6 1.21 -3.85 -1.67
N ALA A 7 0.78 -3.10 -2.69
CA ALA A 7 -0.33 -3.50 -3.54
C ALA A 7 0.02 -4.76 -4.36
N ALA A 8 1.22 -4.81 -4.92
CA ALA A 8 1.71 -5.98 -5.63
C ALA A 8 1.84 -7.21 -4.71
N LEU A 9 2.33 -7.01 -3.48
CA LEU A 9 2.42 -8.07 -2.47
C LEU A 9 1.05 -8.67 -2.18
N MET A 10 0.01 -7.85 -1.99
CA MET A 10 -1.34 -8.36 -1.75
C MET A 10 -1.85 -9.23 -2.91
N MET A 11 -1.57 -8.83 -4.16
CA MET A 11 -1.92 -9.63 -5.34
C MET A 11 -1.13 -10.94 -5.40
N GLN A 12 0.18 -10.93 -5.09
CA GLN A 12 1.01 -12.14 -5.02
C GLN A 12 0.55 -13.13 -3.93
N LEU A 13 -0.06 -12.61 -2.85
CA LEU A 13 -0.67 -13.42 -1.79
C LEU A 13 -2.06 -13.98 -2.18
N GLY A 14 -2.54 -13.72 -3.40
CA GLY A 14 -3.77 -14.28 -3.93
C GLY A 14 -5.02 -13.41 -3.75
N ALA A 15 -4.87 -12.11 -3.46
CA ALA A 15 -6.01 -11.20 -3.46
C ALA A 15 -6.55 -10.95 -4.89
N ASP A 16 -7.88 -10.87 -5.04
CA ASP A 16 -8.53 -10.52 -6.31
C ASP A 16 -8.42 -9.02 -6.65
N GLY A 17 -8.09 -8.19 -5.66
CA GLY A 17 -7.96 -6.76 -5.80
C GLY A 17 -7.53 -6.08 -4.51
N VAL A 18 -7.21 -4.78 -4.59
CA VAL A 18 -6.68 -4.01 -3.47
C VAL A 18 -7.50 -2.75 -3.26
N PHE A 19 -7.99 -2.54 -2.03
CA PHE A 19 -8.67 -1.30 -1.64
C PHE A 19 -7.67 -0.32 -1.00
N VAL A 20 -7.61 0.92 -1.50
CA VAL A 20 -6.68 1.94 -1.01
C VAL A 20 -7.39 3.28 -0.83
N GLY A 21 -7.39 3.79 0.40
CA GLY A 21 -7.86 5.14 0.73
C GLY A 21 -6.70 6.05 1.14
N SER A 22 -6.35 6.00 2.42
CA SER A 22 -5.34 6.89 3.02
C SER A 22 -3.95 6.79 2.38
N GLY A 23 -3.57 5.62 1.87
CA GLY A 23 -2.29 5.42 1.17
C GLY A 23 -2.13 6.30 -0.09
N ILE A 24 -3.23 6.72 -0.71
CA ILE A 24 -3.25 7.65 -1.83
C ILE A 24 -3.43 9.09 -1.31
N PHE A 25 -4.53 9.35 -0.61
CA PHE A 25 -4.94 10.73 -0.29
C PHE A 25 -4.14 11.40 0.83
N LYS A 26 -3.38 10.65 1.63
CA LYS A 26 -2.45 11.19 2.65
C LYS A 26 -0.99 11.10 2.21
N SER A 27 -0.72 10.91 0.92
CA SER A 27 0.63 10.97 0.36
C SER A 27 0.95 12.37 -0.16
N SER A 28 2.23 12.64 -0.46
CA SER A 28 2.64 13.95 -0.98
C SER A 28 2.15 14.23 -2.42
N ASP A 29 1.95 13.20 -3.24
CA ASP A 29 1.36 13.29 -4.58
C ASP A 29 0.32 12.18 -4.79
N PRO A 30 -0.96 12.46 -4.44
CA PRO A 30 -2.04 11.48 -4.58
C PRO A 30 -2.26 11.01 -6.02
N ALA A 31 -2.11 11.89 -7.02
CA ALA A 31 -2.40 11.55 -8.41
C ALA A 31 -1.34 10.60 -8.99
N ALA A 32 -0.05 10.88 -8.76
CA ALA A 32 1.03 9.97 -9.16
C ALA A 32 0.92 8.63 -8.42
N ARG A 33 0.63 8.66 -7.11
CA ARG A 33 0.52 7.44 -6.31
C ARG A 33 -0.66 6.56 -6.71
N ALA A 34 -1.82 7.15 -7.01
CA ALA A 34 -2.97 6.40 -7.52
C ALA A 34 -2.63 5.66 -8.82
N LYS A 35 -2.01 6.35 -9.79
CA LYS A 35 -1.58 5.74 -11.06
C LYS A 35 -0.58 4.61 -10.82
N ALA A 36 0.39 4.82 -9.94
CA ALA A 36 1.40 3.81 -9.62
C ALA A 36 0.80 2.56 -8.95
N ILE A 37 -0.16 2.73 -8.03
CA ILE A 37 -0.85 1.60 -7.39
C ILE A 37 -1.68 0.82 -8.41
N VAL A 38 -2.42 1.50 -9.30
CA VAL A 38 -3.18 0.81 -10.35
C VAL A 38 -2.24 0.01 -11.26
N ALA A 39 -1.13 0.60 -11.70
CA ALA A 39 -0.14 -0.10 -12.52
C ALA A 39 0.49 -1.30 -11.79
N ALA A 40 0.78 -1.15 -10.50
CA ALA A 40 1.35 -2.24 -9.70
C ALA A 40 0.37 -3.40 -9.47
N VAL A 41 -0.92 -3.13 -9.29
CA VAL A 41 -1.95 -4.19 -9.22
C VAL A 41 -2.06 -4.92 -10.56
N THR A 42 -2.05 -4.20 -11.69
CA THR A 42 -2.13 -4.81 -13.02
C THR A 42 -0.90 -5.66 -13.36
N HIS A 43 0.29 -5.22 -12.94
CA HIS A 43 1.58 -5.83 -13.30
C HIS A 43 2.31 -6.42 -12.09
N TYR A 44 1.57 -6.94 -11.11
CA TYR A 44 2.11 -7.35 -9.80
C TYR A 44 3.19 -8.43 -9.84
N ASN A 45 3.34 -9.16 -10.96
CA ASN A 45 4.37 -10.18 -11.18
C ASN A 45 5.53 -9.72 -12.07
N ASP A 46 5.55 -8.45 -12.53
CA ASP A 46 6.67 -7.90 -13.30
C ASP A 46 7.55 -7.00 -12.41
N PRO A 47 8.70 -7.50 -11.90
CA PRO A 47 9.56 -6.73 -11.00
C PRO A 47 10.15 -5.48 -11.66
N LYS A 48 10.29 -5.43 -12.99
CA LYS A 48 10.81 -4.26 -13.70
C LYS A 48 9.78 -3.14 -13.70
N ILE A 49 8.52 -3.47 -14.00
CA ILE A 49 7.43 -2.48 -13.96
C ILE A 49 7.24 -1.98 -12.54
N LEU A 50 7.25 -2.86 -11.53
CA LEU A 50 7.13 -2.46 -10.13
C LEU A 50 8.23 -1.49 -9.69
N ALA A 51 9.48 -1.75 -10.10
CA ALA A 51 10.60 -0.86 -9.82
C ALA A 51 10.45 0.49 -10.54
N GLU A 52 9.92 0.52 -11.76
CA GLU A 52 9.70 1.75 -12.53
C GLU A 52 8.61 2.61 -11.90
N VAL A 53 7.42 2.04 -11.66
CA VAL A 53 6.25 2.80 -11.15
C VAL A 53 6.42 3.25 -9.71
N SER A 54 7.37 2.68 -8.97
CA SER A 54 7.68 3.09 -7.59
C SER A 54 8.60 4.31 -7.50
N ARG A 55 9.13 4.80 -8.63
CA ARG A 55 10.05 5.96 -8.65
C ARG A 55 9.32 7.28 -8.54
N GLY A 56 9.96 8.25 -7.91
CA GLY A 56 9.53 9.66 -7.94
C GLY A 56 8.18 9.95 -7.25
N LEU A 57 7.63 9.02 -6.46
CA LEU A 57 6.30 9.17 -5.86
C LEU A 57 6.26 10.06 -4.60
N GLY A 58 7.41 10.56 -4.15
CA GLY A 58 7.54 11.30 -2.90
C GLY A 58 7.21 10.46 -1.66
N GLU A 59 6.80 11.14 -0.58
CA GLU A 59 6.53 10.50 0.70
C GLU A 59 5.21 9.72 0.69
N ALA A 60 5.25 8.50 1.20
CA ALA A 60 4.06 7.71 1.48
C ALA A 60 3.33 8.25 2.73
N MET A 61 2.08 7.81 2.95
CA MET A 61 1.42 8.14 4.21
C MET A 61 2.23 7.61 5.40
N ARG A 62 2.28 8.38 6.49
CA ARG A 62 2.86 7.90 7.74
C ARG A 62 1.94 6.90 8.43
N GLY A 63 2.46 5.74 8.77
CA GLY A 63 1.76 4.73 9.57
C GLY A 63 1.78 5.05 11.06
N LEU A 64 0.86 4.42 11.80
CA LEU A 64 0.91 4.34 13.27
C LEU A 64 1.59 3.04 13.66
N GLU A 65 2.42 3.08 14.69
CA GLU A 65 3.14 1.91 15.18
C GLU A 65 2.23 1.12 16.15
N LEU A 66 2.24 -0.21 16.07
CA LEU A 66 1.26 -1.05 16.77
C LEU A 66 1.25 -0.82 18.28
N SER A 67 2.41 -0.58 18.92
CA SER A 67 2.49 -0.33 20.36
C SER A 67 1.77 0.95 20.79
N THR A 68 1.62 1.91 19.87
CA THR A 68 0.94 3.19 20.11
C THR A 68 -0.58 3.14 19.96
N ILE A 69 -1.12 2.07 19.35
CA ILE A 69 -2.57 1.89 19.17
C ILE A 69 -3.15 1.29 20.45
N THR A 70 -4.20 1.91 21.00
CA THR A 70 -4.87 1.44 22.21
C THR A 70 -5.51 0.07 21.99
N PRO A 71 -5.70 -0.76 23.03
CA PRO A 71 -6.34 -2.07 22.88
C PRO A 71 -7.71 -2.02 22.21
N GLU A 72 -8.50 -0.98 22.49
CA GLU A 72 -9.88 -0.81 22.00
C GLU A 72 -9.94 -0.46 20.50
N GLU A 73 -8.89 0.15 19.96
CA GLU A 73 -8.79 0.54 18.55
C GLU A 73 -8.18 -0.56 17.66
N ARG A 74 -7.67 -1.64 18.25
CA ARG A 74 -7.08 -2.76 17.50
C ARG A 74 -8.17 -3.65 16.92
N LEU A 75 -8.07 -3.91 15.61
CA LEU A 75 -8.95 -4.85 14.91
C LEU A 75 -8.85 -6.30 15.43
N ALA A 76 -7.72 -6.69 16.01
CA ALA A 76 -7.52 -8.00 16.62
C ALA A 76 -6.55 -7.91 17.81
N ALA A 77 -6.81 -8.70 18.85
CA ALA A 77 -5.83 -8.96 19.91
C ALA A 77 -4.75 -9.94 19.40
N ARG A 78 -3.55 -9.95 20.02
CA ARG A 78 -2.52 -10.94 19.67
C ARG A 78 -2.97 -12.33 20.14
N GLY A 79 -2.88 -13.32 19.26
CA GLY A 79 -3.14 -14.74 19.55
C GLY A 79 -4.54 -15.20 19.11
N TRP A 80 -4.62 -16.46 18.68
CA TRP A 80 -5.87 -17.23 18.73
C TRP A 80 -6.20 -17.59 20.17
#